data_AF-A0A1B6I2M1-F1
#
_entry.id   AF-A0A1B6I2M1-F1
#
_cell.length_a   1.000
_cell.length_b   1.000
_cell.length_c   1.000
_cell.angle_alpha   90.00
_cell.angle_beta   90.00
_cell.angle_gamma   90.00
#
_symmetry.space_group_name_H-M   'P 1'
#
loop_
_entity.id
_entity.type
_entity.pdbx_description
1 polymer ?
#
loop_
_entity_poly.entity_id
_entity_poly.type
_entity_poly.pdbx_seq_one_letter_code
_entity_poly.pdbx_strand_id
1 'polypeptide(L)'
;MVAAAFPVAKLGSLVLKQLSKPIANYVKTQAKESLFFRTYICMPPAQFYNWCEVRMKMWVMNLGKPVNIPKLNEAMAIELGASLLGEAIIFLIAAGLLLAEYTRQVRKETAKEAARQEEMSNIQYTIQELY
;
A
#
# COMPACT_ATOMS: atom_id res chain seq x y z
N MET A 1 -5.68 -17.18 20.25
CA MET A 1 -4.41 -16.93 19.52
C MET A 1 -4.41 -15.50 18.98
N VAL A 2 -3.88 -14.51 19.71
CA VAL A 2 -3.87 -13.08 19.30
C VAL A 2 -2.48 -12.43 19.43
N ALA A 3 -1.47 -13.15 19.94
CA ALA A 3 -0.15 -12.58 20.24
C ALA A 3 0.78 -12.35 19.02
N ALA A 4 0.38 -12.76 17.81
CA ALA A 4 1.21 -12.60 16.60
C ALA A 4 0.90 -11.30 15.81
N ALA A 5 -0.25 -10.66 16.03
CA ALA A 5 -0.65 -9.47 15.27
C ALA A 5 0.17 -8.22 15.64
N PHE A 6 0.51 -8.05 16.92
CA PHE A 6 1.25 -6.88 17.41
C PHE A 6 2.73 -6.86 16.95
N PRO A 7 3.48 -7.98 16.97
CA PRO A 7 4.84 -8.04 16.42
C PRO A 7 4.88 -7.83 14.90
N VAL A 8 3.97 -8.45 14.15
CA VAL A 8 3.96 -8.36 12.67
C VAL A 8 3.60 -6.95 12.20
N ALA A 9 2.61 -6.30 12.81
CA ALA A 9 2.26 -4.91 12.48
C ALA A 9 3.39 -3.93 12.80
N LYS A 10 4.06 -4.13 13.94
CA LYS A 10 5.19 -3.27 14.36
C LYS A 10 6.42 -3.49 13.47
N LEU A 11 6.72 -4.73 13.08
CA LEU A 11 7.80 -5.05 12.14
C LEU A 11 7.48 -4.53 10.74
N GLY A 12 6.24 -4.69 10.27
CA GLY A 12 5.80 -4.16 8.98
C GLY A 12 5.94 -2.64 8.92
N SER A 13 5.47 -1.91 9.93
CA SER A 13 5.63 -0.45 9.99
C SER A 13 7.09 0.01 10.08
N LEU A 14 7.96 -0.77 10.72
CA LEU A 14 9.41 -0.51 10.78
C LEU A 14 10.10 -0.72 9.44
N VAL A 15 9.80 -1.83 8.76
CA VAL A 15 10.35 -2.15 7.43
C VAL A 15 9.87 -1.14 6.40
N LEU A 16 8.59 -0.77 6.43
CA LEU A 16 8.05 0.31 5.61
C LEU A 16 8.84 1.60 5.86
N LYS A 17 9.01 2.03 7.11
CA LYS A 17 9.80 3.23 7.43
C LYS A 17 11.27 3.14 6.98
N GLN A 18 11.91 1.98 7.10
CA GLN A 18 13.31 1.81 6.75
C GLN A 18 13.56 1.76 5.26
N LEU A 19 12.64 1.19 4.47
CA LEU A 19 12.72 1.19 3.01
C LEU A 19 12.28 2.53 2.41
N SER A 20 11.38 3.25 3.08
CA SER A 20 10.89 4.55 2.61
C SER A 20 11.99 5.61 2.61
N LYS A 21 12.89 5.59 3.62
CA LYS A 21 13.99 6.57 3.74
C LYS A 21 15.00 6.56 2.58
N PRO A 22 15.59 5.43 2.16
CA PRO A 22 16.53 5.42 1.05
C PRO A 22 15.85 5.80 -0.27
N ILE A 23 14.61 5.35 -0.50
CA ILE A 23 13.86 5.73 -1.71
C ILE A 23 13.53 7.23 -1.69
N ALA A 24 13.09 7.76 -0.55
CA ALA A 24 12.85 9.19 -0.40
C ALA A 24 14.14 10.00 -0.63
N ASN A 25 15.29 9.55 -0.14
CA ASN A 25 16.57 10.22 -0.38
C ASN A 25 16.99 10.16 -1.86
N TYR A 26 16.71 9.04 -2.54
CA TYR A 26 16.92 8.91 -3.97
C TYR A 26 16.00 9.85 -4.78
N VAL A 27 14.72 9.92 -4.43
CA VAL A 27 13.77 10.83 -5.09
C VAL A 27 14.12 12.30 -4.79
N LYS A 28 14.60 12.63 -3.57
CA LYS A 28 15.08 13.97 -3.21
C LYS A 28 16.31 14.38 -4.02
N THR A 29 17.26 13.47 -4.25
CA THR A 29 18.46 13.74 -5.07
C THR A 29 18.09 13.93 -6.53
N GLN A 30 17.26 13.06 -7.09
CA GLN A 30 16.72 13.21 -8.44
C GLN A 30 15.89 14.49 -8.64
N ALA A 31 15.11 14.90 -7.64
CA ALA A 31 14.32 16.14 -7.70
C ALA A 31 15.18 17.41 -7.61
N LYS A 32 16.43 17.33 -7.10
CA LYS A 32 17.40 18.43 -7.13
C LYS A 32 18.09 18.53 -8.49
N GLU A 33 18.34 17.39 -9.13
CA GLU A 33 19.00 17.35 -10.44
C GLU A 33 18.05 17.67 -11.60
N SER A 34 16.75 17.36 -11.46
CA SER A 34 15.76 17.57 -12.53
C SER A 34 14.56 18.41 -12.09
N LEU A 35 14.42 19.60 -12.72
CA LEU A 35 13.26 20.49 -12.60
C LEU A 35 11.95 19.84 -13.07
N PHE A 36 12.02 18.90 -14.02
CA PHE A 36 10.87 18.14 -14.49
C PHE A 36 10.36 17.21 -13.38
N PHE A 37 11.26 16.46 -12.76
CA PHE A 37 10.93 15.57 -11.65
C PHE A 37 10.39 16.34 -10.44
N ARG A 38 11.00 17.50 -10.15
CA ARG A 38 10.55 18.45 -9.12
C ARG A 38 9.11 18.88 -9.34
N THR A 39 8.79 19.32 -10.55
CA THR A 39 7.53 19.98 -10.88
C THR A 39 6.40 19.00 -11.18
N TYR A 40 6.70 17.90 -11.84
CA TYR A 40 5.68 17.00 -12.36
C TYR A 40 5.43 15.78 -11.47
N ILE A 41 6.42 15.38 -10.65
CA ILE A 41 6.33 14.17 -9.84
C ILE A 41 6.26 14.49 -8.34
N CYS A 42 7.10 15.41 -7.82
CA CYS A 42 7.07 15.74 -6.39
C CYS A 42 6.03 16.81 -5.99
N MET A 43 5.85 17.86 -6.79
CA MET A 43 4.94 18.96 -6.44
C MET A 43 3.44 18.58 -6.42
N PRO A 44 2.87 17.83 -7.39
CA PRO A 44 1.43 17.55 -7.38
C PRO A 44 0.97 16.77 -6.14
N PRO A 45 1.66 15.67 -5.72
CA PRO A 45 1.30 14.97 -4.49
C PRO A 45 1.46 15.84 -3.24
N ALA A 46 2.49 16.69 -3.20
CA ALA A 46 2.72 17.56 -2.05
C ALA A 46 1.65 18.65 -1.91
N GLN A 47 1.23 19.27 -3.02
CA GLN A 47 0.15 20.25 -3.03
C GLN A 47 -1.20 19.60 -2.73
N PHE A 48 -1.43 18.38 -3.23
CA PHE A 48 -2.62 17.59 -2.90
C PHE A 48 -2.68 17.26 -1.41
N TYR A 49 -1.56 16.84 -0.80
CA TYR A 49 -1.50 16.58 0.63
C TYR A 49 -1.85 17.83 1.45
N ASN A 50 -1.25 18.98 1.12
CA ASN A 50 -1.55 20.25 1.80
C ASN A 50 -3.01 20.68 1.62
N TRP A 51 -3.56 20.48 0.41
CA TRP A 51 -4.98 20.75 0.14
C TRP A 51 -5.90 19.87 0.99
N CYS A 52 -5.64 18.55 1.03
CA CYS A 52 -6.36 17.60 1.85
C CYS A 52 -6.23 17.93 3.34
N GLU A 53 -5.02 18.23 3.82
CA GLU A 53 -4.74 18.54 5.21
C GLU A 53 -5.49 19.80 5.66
N VAL A 54 -5.39 20.89 4.90
CA VAL A 54 -6.08 22.15 5.22
C VAL A 54 -7.59 21.95 5.17
N ARG A 55 -8.12 21.26 4.16
CA ARG A 55 -9.55 20.99 4.04
C ARG A 55 -10.07 20.11 5.17
N MET A 56 -9.31 19.10 5.59
CA MET A 56 -9.65 18.21 6.68
C MET A 56 -9.62 18.94 8.04
N LYS A 57 -8.60 19.79 8.28
CA LYS A 57 -8.54 20.64 9.48
C LYS A 57 -9.72 21.60 9.58
N MET A 58 -10.06 22.25 8.48
CA MET A 58 -11.21 23.17 8.41
C MET A 58 -12.53 22.44 8.67
N TRP A 59 -12.69 21.24 8.09
CA TRP A 59 -13.87 20.40 8.32
C TRP A 59 -13.97 19.92 9.78
N VAL A 60 -12.88 19.42 10.37
CA VAL A 60 -12.84 18.96 11.76
C VAL A 60 -13.09 20.10 12.75
N MET A 61 -12.58 21.30 12.47
CA MET A 61 -12.73 22.46 13.36
C MET A 61 -13.99 23.28 13.07
N ASN A 62 -14.86 22.86 12.14
CA ASN A 62 -16.06 23.58 11.70
C ASN A 62 -15.81 25.05 11.25
N LEU A 63 -14.56 25.38 10.92
CA LEU A 63 -14.15 26.65 10.34
C LEU A 63 -14.43 26.52 8.84
N GLY A 64 -15.40 27.23 8.28
CA GLY A 64 -16.00 27.04 6.94
C GLY A 64 -15.08 26.73 5.73
N LYS A 65 -15.23 27.45 4.61
CA LYS A 65 -14.45 27.13 3.39
C LYS A 65 -13.05 27.77 3.44
N PRO A 66 -11.96 27.03 3.16
CA PRO A 66 -10.62 27.60 3.10
C PRO A 66 -10.51 28.55 1.89
N VAL A 67 -10.24 29.83 2.14
CA VAL A 67 -10.21 30.90 1.12
C VAL A 67 -8.84 31.05 0.44
N ASN A 68 -7.75 30.70 1.11
CA ASN A 68 -6.41 30.69 0.51
C ASN A 68 -5.53 29.61 1.15
N ILE A 69 -5.12 28.63 0.36
CA ILE A 69 -4.22 27.56 0.78
C ILE A 69 -2.81 28.01 0.41
N PRO A 70 -1.94 28.33 1.39
CA PRO A 70 -0.58 28.78 1.09
C PRO A 70 0.17 27.65 0.39
N LYS A 71 0.75 27.97 -0.77
CA LYS A 71 1.57 27.02 -1.53
C LYS A 71 2.79 26.66 -0.70
N LEU A 72 3.08 25.36 -0.59
CA LEU A 72 4.26 24.86 0.11
C LEU A 72 5.54 25.45 -0.49
N ASN A 73 6.51 25.80 0.35
CA ASN A 73 7.87 26.12 -0.07
C ASN A 73 8.45 24.94 -0.88
N GLU A 74 9.15 25.23 -1.97
CA GLU A 74 9.63 24.22 -2.92
C GLU A 74 10.44 23.12 -2.24
N ALA A 75 11.31 23.48 -1.29
CA ALA A 75 12.11 22.51 -0.53
C ALA A 75 11.24 21.54 0.29
N MET A 76 10.18 22.06 0.92
CA MET A 76 9.27 21.27 1.74
C MET A 76 8.36 20.38 0.88
N ALA A 77 7.93 20.88 -0.29
CA ALA A 77 7.17 20.08 -1.25
C ALA A 77 7.98 18.90 -1.80
N ILE A 78 9.26 19.10 -2.07
CA ILE A 78 10.16 18.02 -2.52
C ILE A 78 10.32 16.97 -1.42
N GLU A 79 10.51 17.40 -0.17
CA GLU A 79 10.69 16.48 0.94
C GLU A 79 9.46 15.63 1.22
N LEU A 80 8.29 16.27 1.25
CA LEU A 80 7.02 15.59 1.46
C LEU A 80 6.67 14.68 0.28
N GLY A 81 6.78 15.19 -0.95
CA GLY A 81 6.45 14.44 -2.16
C GLY A 81 7.36 13.23 -2.36
N ALA A 82 8.66 13.36 -2.10
CA ALA A 82 9.62 12.26 -2.19
C ALA A 82 9.32 11.14 -1.16
N SER A 83 8.94 11.52 0.06
CA SER A 83 8.60 10.56 1.11
C SER A 83 7.31 9.82 0.78
N LEU A 84 6.28 10.53 0.32
CA LEU A 84 5.01 9.96 -0.11
C LEU A 84 5.18 9.00 -1.29
N LEU A 85 6.00 9.36 -2.29
CA LEU A 85 6.29 8.50 -3.43
C LEU A 85 7.05 7.24 -3.02
N GLY A 86 8.02 7.35 -2.12
CA GLY A 86 8.76 6.21 -1.62
C GLY A 86 7.84 5.21 -0.90
N GLU A 87 6.96 5.70 -0.03
CA GLU A 87 5.96 4.88 0.65
C GLU A 87 4.97 4.25 -0.35
N ALA A 88 4.49 5.02 -1.33
CA ALA A 88 3.57 4.52 -2.34
C ALA A 88 4.17 3.40 -3.20
N ILE A 89 5.44 3.51 -3.61
CA ILE A 89 6.13 2.48 -4.39
C ILE A 89 6.21 1.17 -3.61
N ILE A 90 6.65 1.23 -2.35
CA ILE A 90 6.76 0.04 -1.50
C ILE A 90 5.38 -0.58 -1.26
N PHE A 91 4.37 0.26 -1.01
CA PHE A 91 3.01 -0.20 -0.79
C PHE A 91 2.43 -0.88 -2.02
N LEU A 92 2.66 -0.34 -3.22
CA LEU A 92 2.23 -0.96 -4.47
C LEU A 92 2.93 -2.30 -4.73
N ILE A 93 4.23 -2.39 -4.48
CA ILE A 93 4.97 -3.66 -4.60
C ILE A 93 4.42 -4.69 -3.61
N ALA A 94 4.24 -4.31 -2.35
CA ALA A 94 3.72 -5.21 -1.31
C ALA A 94 2.27 -5.65 -1.61
N ALA A 95 1.40 -4.72 -2.00
CA ALA A 95 0.04 -5.02 -2.40
C ALA A 95 0.00 -5.94 -3.63
N GLY A 96 0.84 -5.68 -4.63
CA GLY A 96 0.98 -6.52 -5.82
C GLY A 96 1.41 -7.95 -5.48
N LEU A 97 2.41 -8.13 -4.62
CA LEU A 97 2.85 -9.44 -4.16
C LEU A 97 1.77 -10.18 -3.38
N LEU A 98 1.04 -9.47 -2.50
CA LEU A 98 -0.05 -10.05 -1.72
C LEU A 98 -1.17 -10.54 -2.64
N LEU A 99 -1.59 -9.72 -3.61
CA LEU A 99 -2.60 -10.12 -4.60
C LEU A 99 -2.13 -11.31 -5.45
N ALA A 100 -0.86 -11.32 -5.86
CA ALA A 100 -0.29 -12.45 -6.61
C ALA A 100 -0.30 -13.74 -5.79
N GLU A 101 0.12 -13.70 -4.52
CA GLU A 101 0.11 -14.89 -3.66
C GLU A 101 -1.33 -15.33 -3.33
N TYR A 102 -2.25 -14.38 -3.12
CA TYR A 102 -3.67 -14.67 -2.92
C TYR A 102 -4.27 -15.43 -4.11
N THR A 103 -4.07 -14.95 -5.34
CA THR A 103 -4.56 -15.65 -6.54
C THR A 103 -3.94 -17.04 -6.70
N ARG A 104 -2.65 -17.18 -6.38
CA ARG A 104 -1.95 -18.47 -6.39
C ARG A 104 -2.49 -19.43 -5.34
N GLN A 105 -2.81 -18.93 -4.15
CA GLN A 105 -3.36 -19.71 -3.04
C GLN A 105 -4.76 -20.22 -3.36
N VAL A 106 -5.64 -19.35 -3.87
CA VAL A 106 -7.01 -19.73 -4.28
C VAL A 106 -6.98 -20.86 -5.32
N ARG A 107 -6.07 -20.80 -6.31
CA ARG A 107 -5.92 -21.87 -7.32
C ARG A 107 -5.46 -23.20 -6.71
N LYS A 108 -4.61 -23.17 -5.69
CA LYS A 108 -4.16 -24.38 -4.99
C LYS A 108 -5.26 -24.96 -4.10
N GLU A 109 -6.02 -24.11 -3.41
CA GLU A 109 -7.11 -24.55 -2.54
C GLU A 109 -8.25 -25.17 -3.36
N THR A 110 -8.68 -24.53 -4.44
CA THR A 110 -9.68 -25.08 -5.37
C THR A 110 -9.27 -26.42 -5.97
N ALA A 111 -8.01 -26.58 -6.38
CA ALA A 111 -7.50 -27.87 -6.87
C ALA A 111 -7.51 -28.98 -5.81
N LYS A 112 -7.19 -28.64 -4.55
CA LYS A 112 -7.26 -29.59 -3.43
C LYS A 112 -8.70 -29.96 -3.08
N GLU A 113 -9.63 -29.00 -3.16
CA GLU A 113 -11.05 -29.25 -2.92
C GLU A 113 -11.65 -30.16 -3.99
N ALA A 114 -11.30 -29.94 -5.26
CA ALA A 114 -11.71 -30.82 -6.37
C ALA A 114 -11.22 -32.26 -6.18
N ALA A 115 -9.93 -32.43 -5.86
CA ALA A 115 -9.37 -33.76 -5.58
C ALA A 115 -10.05 -34.45 -4.37
N ARG A 116 -10.36 -33.69 -3.31
CA ARG A 116 -11.07 -34.22 -2.14
C ARG A 116 -12.51 -34.64 -2.47
N GLN A 117 -13.18 -33.91 -3.36
CA GLN A 117 -14.53 -34.28 -3.83
C GLN A 117 -14.50 -35.55 -4.68
N GLU A 118 -13.49 -35.73 -5.54
CA GLU A 118 -13.28 -36.96 -6.30
C GLU A 118 -12.98 -38.16 -5.40
N GLU A 119 -12.14 -38.00 -4.37
CA GLU A 119 -11.91 -39.06 -3.39
C GLU A 119 -13.20 -39.44 -2.65
N MET A 120 -14.00 -38.45 -2.24
CA MET A 120 -15.26 -38.69 -1.54
C MET A 120 -16.28 -39.44 -2.42
N SER A 121 -16.39 -39.06 -3.70
CA SER A 121 -17.31 -39.74 -4.63
C SER A 121 -16.86 -41.17 -4.93
N ASN A 122 -15.55 -41.40 -5.06
CA ASN A 122 -14.99 -42.74 -5.28
C ASN A 122 -15.23 -43.67 -4.06
N ILE A 123 -15.05 -43.15 -2.85
CA ILE A 123 -15.37 -43.89 -1.62
C ILE A 123 -16.87 -44.23 -1.57
N GLN A 124 -17.75 -43.27 -1.89
CA GLN A 124 -19.20 -43.51 -1.92
C GLN A 124 -19.59 -44.59 -2.96
N TYR A 125 -19.00 -44.55 -4.15
CA TYR A 125 -19.20 -45.55 -5.20
C TYR A 125 -18.78 -46.95 -4.73
N THR A 126 -17.59 -47.06 -4.13
CA THR A 126 -17.07 -48.33 -3.61
C THR A 126 -17.98 -48.91 -2.52
N ILE A 127 -18.53 -48.07 -1.64
CA ILE A 127 -19.49 -48.50 -0.61
C ILE A 127 -20.79 -49.01 -1.25
N GLN A 128 -21.29 -48.35 -2.30
CA GLN A 128 -22.49 -48.78 -3.02
C GLN A 128 -22.30 -50.09 -3.79
N GLU A 129 -21.11 -50.36 -4.31
CA GLU A 129 -20.82 -51.62 -5.04
C GLU A 129 -20.70 -52.82 -4.09
N LEU A 130 -20.29 -52.60 -2.84
CA LEU A 130 -20.13 -53.63 -1.80
C LEU A 130 -21.45 -54.06 -1.13
N TYR A 131 -22.56 -53.37 -1.38
CA TYR A 131 -23.87 -53.59 -0.78
C TYR A 131 -24.89 -54.07 -1.82
#